data_AF-A0A961FAP2-F1
#
_entry.id   AF-A0A961FAP2-F1
#
_cell.length_a   1.000
_cell.length_b   1.000
_cell.length_c   1.000
_cell.angle_alpha   90.00
_cell.angle_beta   90.00
_cell.angle_gamma   90.00
#
_symmetry.space_group_name_H-M   'P 1'
#
loop_
_entity.id
_entity.type
_entity.pdbx_description
1 polymer ?
#
loop_
_entity_poly.entity_id
_entity_poly.type
_entity_poly.pdbx_seq_one_letter_code
_entity_poly.pdbx_strand_id
1 'polypeptide(L)'
;MDGLINGVTGQIESHYEGILELTNSHAKAVKGAALIASGLALIQVSHLPKALTSRVWSKKEENESPNPIALTVKNCLLAASGVIVTCCGIYTLTAAFSDPLPTPPPPPPPQPPAHTCEARLAQAKTTFFSCPPAKKLWDEVDQEGAFTITCMPAETAPTKAMTWLETREILISSGNTEMLSPLLFELNNLKRAKVGILLSQNKCTFENADAYAKLIERLEYGTTKDTHEMATHCVDNGYWPVNSLNYREEFAGNSKDSNWNTFEGYLKTQEKYGHTDFYRSKWYKACDPGSRDQWIAKNIDRWKAVLAESSKNN
;
A
#
# COMPACT_ATOMS: atom_id res chain seq x y z
N MET A 1 -22.39 -16.64 -5.48
CA MET A 1 -21.77 -16.11 -4.25
C MET A 1 -20.26 -15.98 -4.40
N ASP A 2 -19.62 -16.92 -5.08
CA ASP A 2 -18.17 -16.92 -5.38
C ASP A 2 -17.66 -15.63 -6.07
N GLY A 3 -18.46 -15.03 -6.97
CA GLY A 3 -18.10 -13.76 -7.61
C GLY A 3 -18.16 -12.52 -6.71
N LEU A 4 -18.96 -12.54 -5.63
CA LEU A 4 -19.06 -11.44 -4.68
C LEU A 4 -17.92 -11.52 -3.64
N ILE A 5 -17.55 -12.74 -3.24
CA ILE A 5 -16.46 -13.02 -2.29
C ILE A 5 -15.10 -12.75 -2.93
N ASN A 6 -14.90 -13.16 -4.20
CA ASN A 6 -13.71 -12.81 -4.96
C ASN A 6 -13.65 -11.32 -5.32
N GLY A 7 -14.81 -10.67 -5.52
CA GLY A 7 -14.88 -9.22 -5.77
C GLY A 7 -14.48 -8.36 -4.57
N VAL A 8 -14.91 -8.74 -3.35
CA VAL A 8 -14.54 -8.00 -2.12
C VAL A 8 -13.10 -8.29 -1.71
N THR A 9 -12.63 -9.52 -1.83
CA THR A 9 -11.22 -9.88 -1.54
C THR A 9 -10.27 -9.23 -2.55
N GLY A 10 -10.64 -9.23 -3.83
CA GLY A 10 -9.90 -8.57 -4.91
C GLY A 10 -9.94 -7.04 -4.83
N GLN A 11 -11.02 -6.43 -4.33
CA GLN A 11 -11.06 -4.98 -4.08
C GLN A 11 -10.21 -4.57 -2.88
N ILE A 12 -10.05 -5.42 -1.87
CA ILE A 12 -9.18 -5.18 -0.71
C ILE A 12 -7.71 -5.33 -1.11
N GLU A 13 -7.37 -6.37 -1.88
CA GLU A 13 -6.01 -6.56 -2.41
C GLU A 13 -5.66 -5.50 -3.49
N SER A 14 -6.61 -5.09 -4.35
CA SER A 14 -6.38 -4.04 -5.36
C SER A 14 -6.42 -2.61 -4.82
N HIS A 15 -7.10 -2.35 -3.68
CA HIS A 15 -6.98 -1.04 -3.01
C HIS A 15 -5.63 -0.90 -2.31
N TYR A 16 -5.03 -2.00 -1.85
CA TYR A 16 -3.72 -1.97 -1.20
C TYR A 16 -2.55 -1.94 -2.19
N GLU A 17 -2.66 -2.62 -3.34
CA GLU A 17 -1.59 -2.59 -4.37
C GLU A 17 -1.78 -1.48 -5.43
N GLY A 18 -3.01 -1.00 -5.65
CA GLY A 18 -3.32 0.01 -6.68
C GLY A 18 -3.14 1.48 -6.25
N ILE A 19 -2.92 1.76 -4.96
CA ILE A 19 -2.65 3.13 -4.46
C ILE A 19 -1.14 3.48 -4.57
N LEU A 20 -0.30 2.51 -4.95
CA LEU A 20 1.16 2.59 -4.95
C LEU A 20 1.83 2.91 -6.31
N GLU A 21 1.09 3.22 -7.39
CA GLU A 21 1.72 3.43 -8.71
C GLU A 21 1.29 4.73 -9.46
N LEU A 22 2.14 5.76 -9.39
CA LEU A 22 2.52 6.59 -10.57
C LEU A 22 1.41 7.45 -11.27
N THR A 23 0.51 8.13 -10.56
CA THR A 23 -0.79 8.51 -11.15
C THR A 23 -0.96 9.85 -11.86
N ASN A 24 0.07 10.66 -12.16
CA ASN A 24 -0.17 11.90 -12.95
C ASN A 24 0.54 11.98 -14.31
N SER A 25 1.83 11.65 -14.41
CA SER A 25 2.52 11.61 -15.71
C SER A 25 2.27 10.27 -16.43
N HIS A 26 2.48 9.13 -15.75
CA HIS A 26 2.21 7.82 -16.35
C HIS A 26 0.72 7.56 -16.55
N ALA A 27 -0.16 8.05 -15.69
CA ALA A 27 -1.60 7.95 -15.96
C ALA A 27 -2.03 8.72 -17.22
N LYS A 28 -1.42 9.88 -17.53
CA LYS A 28 -1.68 10.61 -18.77
C LYS A 28 -1.09 9.87 -19.98
N ALA A 29 0.13 9.33 -19.86
CA ALA A 29 0.77 8.55 -20.91
C ALA A 29 0.00 7.24 -21.21
N VAL A 30 -0.43 6.51 -20.18
CA VAL A 30 -1.24 5.28 -20.28
C VAL A 30 -2.62 5.58 -20.86
N LYS A 31 -3.29 6.66 -20.42
CA LYS A 31 -4.55 7.13 -21.02
C LYS A 31 -4.37 7.50 -22.51
N GLY A 32 -3.29 8.20 -22.85
CA GLY A 32 -2.95 8.54 -24.23
C GLY A 32 -2.75 7.29 -25.11
N ALA A 33 -1.97 6.32 -24.64
CA ALA A 33 -1.72 5.06 -25.34
C ALA A 33 -3.00 4.21 -25.50
N ALA A 34 -3.84 4.12 -24.46
CA ALA A 34 -5.10 3.39 -24.51
C ALA A 34 -6.11 4.01 -25.50
N LEU A 35 -6.15 5.34 -25.59
CA LEU A 35 -6.96 6.05 -26.59
C LEU A 35 -6.46 5.80 -28.02
N ILE A 36 -5.14 5.83 -28.26
CA ILE A 36 -4.55 5.51 -29.58
C ILE A 36 -4.92 4.07 -30.00
N ALA A 37 -4.71 3.09 -29.12
CA ALA A 37 -5.03 1.69 -29.41
C ALA A 37 -6.52 1.49 -29.71
N SER A 38 -7.41 2.11 -28.93
CA SER A 38 -8.86 2.03 -29.13
C SER A 38 -9.31 2.68 -30.44
N GLY A 39 -8.72 3.83 -30.79
CA GLY A 39 -9.00 4.52 -32.05
C GLY A 39 -8.55 3.70 -33.27
N LEU A 40 -7.37 3.08 -33.21
CA LEU A 40 -6.87 2.18 -34.26
C LEU A 40 -7.75 0.94 -34.44
N ALA A 41 -8.24 0.35 -33.35
CA ALA A 41 -9.15 -0.79 -33.39
C ALA A 41 -10.48 -0.44 -34.09
N LEU A 42 -11.05 0.75 -33.81
CA LEU A 42 -12.26 1.23 -34.48
C LEU A 42 -12.04 1.46 -35.99
N ILE A 43 -10.89 1.98 -36.39
CA ILE A 43 -10.51 2.12 -37.81
C ILE A 43 -10.39 0.74 -38.47
N GLN A 44 -9.79 -0.24 -37.81
CA GLN A 44 -9.62 -1.59 -38.35
C GLN A 44 -10.96 -2.32 -38.53
N VAL A 45 -11.87 -2.23 -37.54
CA VAL A 45 -13.20 -2.86 -37.56
C VAL A 45 -14.15 -2.17 -38.54
N SER A 46 -13.93 -0.89 -38.88
CA SER A 46 -14.73 -0.19 -39.90
C SER A 46 -14.58 -0.76 -41.32
N HIS A 47 -13.58 -1.63 -41.55
CA HIS A 47 -13.18 -2.18 -42.86
C HIS A 47 -12.89 -1.13 -43.95
N LEU A 48 -12.84 0.15 -43.59
CA LEU A 48 -12.61 1.29 -44.48
C LEU A 48 -11.28 1.17 -45.26
N PRO A 49 -10.15 0.72 -44.65
CA PRO A 49 -8.90 0.57 -45.39
C PRO A 49 -9.03 -0.44 -46.55
N LYS A 50 -9.70 -1.59 -46.31
CA LYS A 50 -9.92 -2.61 -47.35
C LYS A 50 -10.89 -2.14 -48.44
N ALA A 51 -11.91 -1.37 -48.07
CA ALA A 51 -12.90 -0.80 -49.01
C ALA A 51 -12.32 0.34 -49.87
N LEU A 52 -11.39 1.13 -49.32
CA LEU A 52 -10.66 2.16 -50.06
C LEU A 52 -9.64 1.54 -51.02
N THR A 53 -8.90 0.52 -50.59
CA THR A 53 -7.94 -0.17 -51.48
C THR A 53 -8.63 -0.95 -52.59
N SER A 54 -9.81 -1.55 -52.35
CA SER A 54 -10.55 -2.26 -53.40
C SER A 54 -11.15 -1.30 -54.44
N ARG A 55 -11.59 -0.10 -54.04
CA ARG A 55 -12.09 0.93 -54.97
C ARG A 55 -11.00 1.55 -55.86
N VAL A 56 -9.75 1.59 -55.41
CA VAL A 56 -8.64 2.10 -56.22
C VAL A 56 -8.15 1.05 -57.24
N TRP A 57 -8.39 -0.25 -56.98
CA TRP A 57 -7.81 -1.36 -57.77
C TRP A 57 -8.82 -2.26 -58.50
N SER A 58 -10.12 -2.15 -58.24
CA SER A 58 -11.12 -3.06 -58.83
C SER A 58 -11.88 -2.42 -60.00
N LYS A 59 -11.77 -3.06 -61.17
CA LYS A 59 -12.65 -2.86 -62.31
C LYS A 59 -14.03 -3.44 -61.99
N LYS A 60 -15.03 -2.61 -62.26
CA LYS A 60 -16.48 -2.76 -62.12
C LYS A 60 -17.01 -4.17 -62.50
N GLU A 61 -17.65 -4.85 -61.55
CA GLU A 61 -18.74 -5.79 -61.83
C GLU A 61 -19.93 -5.44 -60.93
N GLU A 62 -21.05 -5.12 -61.57
CA GLU A 62 -22.34 -4.79 -60.94
C GLU A 62 -23.10 -6.10 -60.71
N ASN A 63 -23.38 -6.42 -59.44
CA ASN A 63 -24.50 -7.27 -59.08
C ASN A 63 -25.07 -6.84 -57.72
N GLU A 64 -26.39 -6.95 -57.61
CA GLU A 64 -27.27 -6.24 -56.69
C GLU A 64 -27.17 -6.64 -55.20
N SER A 65 -27.57 -5.68 -54.34
CA SER A 65 -27.91 -5.75 -52.91
C SER A 65 -26.73 -5.67 -51.90
N PRO A 66 -26.88 -5.07 -50.70
CA PRO A 66 -27.97 -4.31 -50.09
C PRO A 66 -27.66 -2.80 -50.02
N ASN A 67 -28.66 -1.98 -49.66
CA ASN A 67 -28.65 -0.50 -49.65
C ASN A 67 -27.27 0.11 -49.26
N PRO A 68 -26.42 0.47 -50.26
CA PRO A 68 -25.00 0.72 -50.04
C PRO A 68 -24.75 1.99 -49.23
N ILE A 69 -25.75 2.86 -49.15
CA ILE A 69 -25.66 4.16 -48.49
C ILE A 69 -25.61 3.99 -46.96
N ALA A 70 -26.47 3.15 -46.37
CA ALA A 70 -26.54 2.99 -44.92
C ALA A 70 -25.29 2.31 -44.33
N LEU A 71 -24.75 1.30 -45.03
CA LEU A 71 -23.52 0.62 -44.63
C LEU A 71 -22.30 1.52 -44.79
N THR A 72 -22.26 2.34 -45.86
CA THR A 72 -21.19 3.32 -46.09
C THR A 72 -21.20 4.42 -45.02
N VAL A 73 -22.36 4.96 -44.67
CA VAL A 73 -22.48 6.00 -43.63
C VAL A 73 -22.05 5.48 -42.26
N LYS A 74 -22.46 4.27 -41.88
CA LYS A 74 -22.06 3.64 -40.61
C LYS A 74 -20.54 3.40 -40.53
N ASN A 75 -19.94 2.90 -41.61
CA ASN A 75 -18.50 2.64 -41.66
C ASN A 75 -17.68 3.94 -41.68
N CYS A 76 -18.16 4.99 -42.36
CA CYS A 76 -17.55 6.32 -42.32
C CYS A 76 -17.61 6.95 -40.92
N LEU A 77 -18.75 6.84 -40.21
CA LEU A 77 -18.90 7.34 -38.83
C LEU A 77 -17.98 6.60 -37.85
N LEU A 78 -17.84 5.28 -37.99
CA LEU A 78 -16.92 4.46 -37.17
C LEU A 78 -15.46 4.84 -37.43
N ALA A 79 -15.06 5.02 -38.69
CA ALA A 79 -13.71 5.46 -39.04
C ALA A 79 -13.41 6.88 -38.54
N ALA A 80 -14.34 7.83 -38.72
CA ALA A 80 -14.20 9.18 -38.23
C ALA A 80 -14.06 9.23 -36.69
N SER A 81 -14.87 8.43 -35.98
CA SER A 81 -14.77 8.29 -34.52
C SER A 81 -13.42 7.71 -34.10
N GLY A 82 -12.92 6.69 -34.81
CA GLY A 82 -11.60 6.12 -34.56
C GLY A 82 -10.44 7.11 -34.78
N VAL A 83 -10.51 7.95 -35.81
CA VAL A 83 -9.54 9.03 -36.06
C VAL A 83 -9.56 10.07 -34.94
N ILE A 84 -10.74 10.54 -34.54
CA ILE A 84 -10.89 11.52 -33.44
C ILE A 84 -10.29 10.98 -32.14
N VAL A 85 -10.63 9.74 -31.77
CA VAL A 85 -10.13 9.08 -30.54
C VAL A 85 -8.61 8.91 -30.60
N THR A 86 -8.05 8.55 -31.76
CA THR A 86 -6.60 8.45 -31.96
C THR A 86 -5.92 9.80 -31.82
N CYS A 87 -6.46 10.86 -32.43
CA CYS A 87 -5.92 12.22 -32.33
C CYS A 87 -5.98 12.76 -30.89
N CYS A 88 -7.06 12.50 -30.15
CA CYS A 88 -7.15 12.83 -28.73
C CYS A 88 -6.10 12.07 -27.89
N GLY A 89 -5.85 10.80 -28.20
CA GLY A 89 -4.79 10.01 -27.58
C GLY A 89 -3.39 10.56 -27.85
N ILE A 90 -3.10 10.91 -29.10
CA ILE A 90 -1.83 11.56 -29.49
C ILE A 90 -1.66 12.88 -28.75
N TYR A 91 -2.66 13.77 -28.78
CA TYR A 91 -2.60 15.06 -28.07
C TYR A 91 -2.32 14.89 -26.57
N THR A 92 -2.98 13.92 -25.93
CA THR A 92 -2.78 13.61 -24.51
C THR A 92 -1.36 13.08 -24.25
N LEU A 93 -0.82 12.28 -25.16
CA LEU A 93 0.54 11.77 -25.11
C LEU A 93 1.56 12.91 -25.28
N THR A 94 1.40 13.78 -26.28
CA THR A 94 2.30 14.91 -26.52
C THR A 94 2.26 15.91 -25.37
N ALA A 95 1.09 16.17 -24.79
CA ALA A 95 0.93 17.02 -23.61
C ALA A 95 1.63 16.44 -22.37
N ALA A 96 1.73 15.12 -22.24
CA ALA A 96 2.49 14.47 -21.17
C ALA A 96 4.02 14.66 -21.29
N PHE A 97 4.53 14.98 -22.49
CA PHE A 97 5.97 15.13 -22.77
C PHE A 97 6.40 16.55 -23.18
N SER A 98 5.46 17.49 -23.31
CA SER A 98 5.74 18.87 -23.75
C SER A 98 5.77 19.89 -22.61
N ASP A 99 5.63 19.45 -21.35
CA ASP A 99 5.85 20.34 -20.21
C ASP A 99 7.31 20.82 -20.24
N PRO A 100 7.57 22.14 -20.37
CA PRO A 100 8.92 22.65 -20.41
C PRO A 100 9.61 22.32 -19.10
N LEU A 101 10.83 21.76 -19.19
CA LEU A 101 11.70 21.58 -18.03
C LEU A 101 11.81 22.95 -17.32
N PRO A 102 11.44 23.04 -16.03
CA PRO A 102 11.57 24.30 -15.30
C PRO A 102 13.02 24.76 -15.37
N THR A 103 13.23 26.04 -15.68
CA THR A 103 14.54 26.67 -15.58
C THR A 103 15.12 26.39 -14.20
N PRO A 104 16.38 25.96 -14.08
CA PRO A 104 16.95 25.62 -12.79
C PRO A 104 16.87 26.87 -11.89
N PRO A 105 16.24 26.78 -10.70
CA PRO A 105 16.28 27.88 -9.75
C PRO A 105 17.76 28.19 -9.42
N PRO A 106 18.10 29.46 -9.07
CA PRO A 106 19.42 29.77 -8.54
C PRO A 106 19.77 28.77 -7.42
N PRO A 107 21.03 28.30 -7.32
CA PRO A 107 21.41 27.31 -6.33
C PRO A 107 20.93 27.79 -4.95
N PRO A 108 20.08 27.01 -4.26
CA PRO A 108 19.67 27.38 -2.92
C PRO A 108 20.95 27.57 -2.08
N PRO A 109 20.99 28.54 -1.15
CA PRO A 109 22.02 28.52 -0.12
C PRO A 109 22.04 27.11 0.49
N PRO A 110 23.21 26.54 0.82
CA PRO A 110 23.32 25.18 1.33
C PRO A 110 22.30 24.99 2.44
N GLN A 111 21.27 24.19 2.17
CA GLN A 111 20.30 23.86 3.20
C GLN A 111 21.07 23.12 4.29
N PRO A 112 20.85 23.45 5.58
CA PRO A 112 21.38 22.64 6.67
C PRO A 112 21.01 21.17 6.40
N PRO A 113 21.89 20.20 6.70
CA PRO A 113 21.73 18.79 6.33
C PRO A 113 20.54 18.07 7.02
N ALA A 114 19.51 18.77 7.48
CA ALA A 114 18.40 18.25 8.29
C ALA A 114 17.24 17.62 7.47
N HIS A 115 17.27 17.64 6.14
CA HIS A 115 16.08 17.28 5.35
C HIS A 115 16.08 15.87 4.74
N THR A 116 17.20 15.15 4.70
CA THR A 116 17.19 13.75 4.22
C THR A 116 16.74 12.81 5.34
N CYS A 117 16.16 11.67 4.95
CA CYS A 117 15.73 10.65 5.89
C CYS A 117 16.94 10.10 6.69
N GLU A 118 18.09 9.94 6.04
CA GLU A 118 19.33 9.43 6.64
C GLU A 118 19.86 10.38 7.71
N ALA A 119 19.79 11.69 7.47
CA ALA A 119 20.21 12.69 8.45
C ALA A 119 19.27 12.69 9.66
N ARG A 120 17.95 12.63 9.44
CA ARG A 120 16.97 12.49 10.53
C ARG A 120 17.17 11.20 11.30
N LEU A 121 17.47 10.09 10.63
CA LEU A 121 17.78 8.81 11.26
C LEU A 121 19.07 8.89 12.08
N ALA A 122 20.13 9.54 11.59
CA ALA A 122 21.37 9.73 12.34
C ALA A 122 21.15 10.57 13.61
N GLN A 123 20.38 11.66 13.51
CA GLN A 123 19.97 12.45 14.66
C GLN A 123 19.13 11.62 15.63
N ALA A 124 18.17 10.86 15.12
CA ALA A 124 17.31 10.01 15.91
C ALA A 124 18.11 8.94 16.65
N LYS A 125 19.10 8.31 16.02
CA LYS A 125 20.01 7.35 16.69
C LYS A 125 20.77 7.98 17.84
N THR A 126 21.23 9.22 17.68
CA THR A 126 21.93 9.96 18.73
C THR A 126 21.02 10.15 19.95
N THR A 127 19.78 10.59 19.73
CA THR A 127 18.78 10.70 20.80
C THR A 127 18.36 9.33 21.34
N PHE A 128 18.18 8.33 20.48
CA PHE A 128 17.78 6.98 20.87
C PHE A 128 18.78 6.38 21.88
N PHE A 129 20.09 6.53 21.61
CA PHE A 129 21.15 6.03 22.48
C PHE A 129 21.37 6.85 23.76
N SER A 130 20.74 8.01 23.93
CA SER A 130 20.78 8.72 25.22
C SER A 130 19.98 8.00 26.31
N CYS A 131 19.01 7.15 25.94
CA CYS A 131 18.18 6.38 26.85
C CYS A 131 18.75 4.97 27.09
N PRO A 132 19.21 4.61 28.30
CA PRO A 132 19.87 3.33 28.54
C PRO A 132 19.00 2.09 28.21
N PRO A 133 17.69 2.03 28.54
CA PRO A 133 16.83 0.93 28.10
C PRO A 133 16.72 0.78 26.58
N ALA A 134 16.63 1.89 25.84
CA ALA A 134 16.56 1.88 24.38
C ALA A 134 17.88 1.38 23.78
N LYS A 135 19.01 1.86 24.30
CA LYS A 135 20.32 1.33 23.91
C LYS A 135 20.44 -0.17 24.18
N LYS A 136 19.98 -0.63 25.35
CA LYS A 136 19.98 -2.06 25.69
C LYS A 136 19.15 -2.87 24.69
N LEU A 137 17.97 -2.41 24.31
CA LEU A 137 17.16 -3.06 23.27
C LEU A 137 17.91 -3.16 21.95
N TRP A 138 18.57 -2.08 21.52
CA TRP A 138 19.40 -2.10 20.32
C TRP A 138 20.50 -3.16 20.40
N ASP A 139 21.25 -3.17 21.51
CA ASP A 139 22.34 -4.13 21.72
C ASP A 139 21.82 -5.59 21.73
N GLU A 140 20.67 -5.85 22.35
CA GLU A 140 20.01 -7.17 22.35
C GLU A 140 19.64 -7.61 20.93
N VAL A 141 19.01 -6.71 20.15
CA VAL A 141 18.63 -7.01 18.77
C VAL A 141 19.87 -7.26 17.91
N ASP A 142 20.93 -6.46 18.05
CA ASP A 142 22.18 -6.63 17.29
C ASP A 142 22.88 -7.96 17.63
N GLN A 143 22.92 -8.35 18.91
CA GLN A 143 23.46 -9.64 19.36
C GLN A 143 22.72 -10.85 18.79
N GLU A 144 21.41 -10.71 18.53
CA GLU A 144 20.61 -11.77 17.91
C GLU A 144 20.86 -11.94 16.42
N GLY A 145 21.53 -10.98 15.79
CA GLY A 145 21.90 -10.96 14.39
C GLY A 145 21.87 -9.55 13.83
N ALA A 146 22.81 -9.25 12.93
CA ALA A 146 22.88 -7.97 12.24
C ALA A 146 21.53 -7.63 11.59
N PHE A 147 21.19 -6.34 11.62
CA PHE A 147 19.99 -5.80 11.00
C PHE A 147 20.35 -4.50 10.27
N THR A 148 19.56 -4.14 9.27
CA THR A 148 19.74 -2.89 8.51
C THR A 148 18.58 -1.94 8.77
N ILE A 149 18.83 -0.65 8.56
CA ILE A 149 17.77 0.36 8.54
C ILE A 149 17.88 1.10 7.21
N THR A 150 16.82 1.04 6.42
CA THR A 150 16.76 1.61 5.08
C THR A 150 15.69 2.69 5.03
N CYS A 151 16.09 3.86 4.54
CA CYS A 151 15.17 4.94 4.24
C CYS A 151 14.48 4.66 2.90
N MET A 152 13.15 4.65 2.91
CA MET A 152 12.33 4.46 1.72
C MET A 152 11.64 5.76 1.29
N PRO A 153 11.39 5.98 0.00
CA PRO A 153 10.53 7.07 -0.45
C PRO A 153 9.16 7.03 0.24
N ALA A 154 8.61 8.20 0.59
CA ALA A 154 7.32 8.31 1.26
C ALA A 154 6.19 7.70 0.43
N GLU A 155 6.31 7.81 -0.88
CA GLU A 155 5.36 7.34 -1.87
C GLU A 155 5.29 5.82 -1.94
N THR A 156 6.35 5.12 -1.52
CA THR A 156 6.43 3.66 -1.56
C THR A 156 6.30 3.01 -0.19
N ALA A 157 6.28 3.80 0.88
CA ALA A 157 6.20 3.30 2.24
C ALA A 157 4.73 3.02 2.62
N PRO A 158 4.36 1.76 2.96
CA PRO A 158 2.99 1.42 3.32
C PRO A 158 2.57 2.01 4.68
N THR A 159 3.55 2.34 5.50
CA THR A 159 3.42 2.88 6.86
C THR A 159 4.61 3.81 7.16
N LYS A 160 4.60 4.48 8.32
CA LYS A 160 5.74 5.30 8.78
C LYS A 160 7.04 4.50 8.91
N ALA A 161 6.95 3.25 9.35
CA ALA A 161 8.00 2.27 9.33
C ALA A 161 7.43 0.85 9.29
N MET A 162 8.24 -0.12 8.87
CA MET A 162 7.91 -1.55 8.93
C MET A 162 9.18 -2.38 9.07
N THR A 163 9.06 -3.57 9.68
CA THR A 163 10.15 -4.55 9.73
C THR A 163 9.89 -5.70 8.77
N TRP A 164 10.88 -6.02 7.94
CA TRP A 164 10.97 -7.31 7.24
C TRP A 164 11.74 -8.30 8.11
N LEU A 165 11.01 -9.24 8.71
CA LEU A 165 11.55 -10.15 9.73
C LEU A 165 12.58 -11.13 9.14
N GLU A 166 12.39 -11.56 7.89
CA GLU A 166 13.24 -12.51 7.20
C GLU A 166 14.64 -11.94 6.91
N THR A 167 14.72 -10.69 6.47
CA THR A 167 15.97 -9.99 6.17
C THR A 167 16.52 -9.18 7.33
N ARG A 168 15.76 -9.08 8.44
CA ARG A 168 16.03 -8.20 9.58
C ARG A 168 16.28 -6.77 9.10
N GLU A 169 15.39 -6.27 8.27
CA GLU A 169 15.47 -4.91 7.72
C GLU A 169 14.35 -4.05 8.29
N ILE A 170 14.71 -2.89 8.85
CA ILE A 170 13.76 -1.86 9.24
C ILE A 170 13.67 -0.84 8.11
N LEU A 171 12.49 -0.73 7.52
CA LEU A 171 12.18 0.23 6.49
C LEU A 171 11.54 1.45 7.14
N ILE A 172 12.07 2.65 6.89
CA ILE A 172 11.55 3.90 7.45
C ILE A 172 11.16 4.83 6.31
N SER A 173 9.93 5.33 6.33
CA SER A 173 9.44 6.28 5.34
C SER A 173 10.20 7.61 5.41
N SER A 174 10.61 8.13 4.26
CA SER A 174 11.21 9.46 4.14
C SER A 174 10.21 10.59 4.41
N GLY A 175 8.91 10.29 4.36
CA GLY A 175 7.85 11.21 4.79
C GLY A 175 7.72 11.30 6.30
N ASN A 176 8.36 10.38 7.03
CA ASN A 176 8.30 10.36 8.48
C ASN A 176 9.21 11.44 9.08
N THR A 177 8.58 12.35 9.84
CA THR A 177 9.25 13.42 10.59
C THR A 177 9.60 12.98 12.00
N GLU A 178 9.01 11.89 12.51
CA GLU A 178 9.24 11.35 13.85
C GLU A 178 9.89 9.96 13.77
N MET A 179 11.18 9.90 14.07
CA MET A 179 11.96 8.67 13.87
C MET A 179 12.09 7.79 15.12
N LEU A 180 12.03 8.36 16.33
CA LEU A 180 12.32 7.63 17.57
C LEU A 180 11.32 6.51 17.85
N SER A 181 10.04 6.89 17.79
CA SER A 181 8.90 6.03 18.04
C SER A 181 8.81 4.82 17.11
N PRO A 182 8.76 4.99 15.76
CA PRO A 182 8.77 3.85 14.86
C PRO A 182 10.05 3.02 14.99
N LEU A 183 11.22 3.64 15.17
CA LEU A 183 12.46 2.87 15.38
C LEU A 183 12.37 1.99 16.63
N LEU A 184 11.84 2.51 17.74
CA LEU A 184 11.65 1.74 18.97
C LEU A 184 10.67 0.57 18.77
N PHE A 185 9.55 0.82 18.08
CA PHE A 185 8.55 -0.20 17.78
C PHE A 185 9.13 -1.31 16.90
N GLU A 186 9.82 -0.95 15.82
CA GLU A 186 10.40 -1.91 14.89
C GLU A 186 11.55 -2.72 15.51
N LEU A 187 12.34 -2.13 16.42
CA LEU A 187 13.30 -2.89 17.21
C LEU A 187 12.62 -3.89 18.16
N ASN A 188 11.49 -3.53 18.77
CA ASN A 188 10.69 -4.47 19.56
C ASN A 188 10.08 -5.59 18.70
N ASN A 189 9.72 -5.31 17.45
CA ASN A 189 9.32 -6.33 16.46
C ASN A 189 10.49 -7.27 16.16
N LEU A 190 11.69 -6.73 15.90
CA LEU A 190 12.89 -7.55 15.66
C LEU A 190 13.26 -8.43 16.85
N LYS A 191 13.19 -7.90 18.08
CA LYS A 191 13.38 -8.67 19.32
C LYS A 191 12.44 -9.88 19.42
N ARG A 192 11.25 -9.76 18.83
CA ARG A 192 10.21 -10.79 18.80
C ARG A 192 10.18 -11.60 17.50
N ALA A 193 11.06 -11.29 16.54
CA ALA A 193 11.04 -11.87 15.20
C ALA A 193 11.12 -13.39 15.22
N LYS A 194 11.99 -13.98 16.04
CA LYS A 194 12.12 -15.45 16.15
C LYS A 194 10.81 -16.11 16.54
N VAL A 195 10.09 -15.55 17.52
CA VAL A 195 8.79 -16.08 17.95
C VAL A 195 7.75 -15.88 16.85
N GLY A 196 7.70 -14.70 16.22
CA GLY A 196 6.80 -14.43 15.10
C GLY A 196 7.00 -15.37 13.90
N ILE A 197 8.25 -15.62 13.52
CA ILE A 197 8.63 -16.56 12.46
C ILE A 197 8.19 -17.97 12.82
N LEU A 198 8.46 -18.43 14.05
CA LEU A 198 8.04 -19.76 14.50
C LEU A 198 6.52 -19.91 14.50
N LEU A 199 5.78 -18.91 14.98
CA LEU A 199 4.30 -18.91 14.93
C LEU A 199 3.80 -18.97 13.49
N SER A 200 4.40 -18.21 12.57
CA SER A 200 4.01 -18.20 11.16
C SER A 200 4.32 -19.53 10.45
N GLN A 201 5.47 -20.14 10.74
CA GLN A 201 5.88 -21.43 10.16
C GLN A 201 5.05 -22.60 10.69
N ASN A 202 4.64 -22.52 11.96
CA ASN A 202 3.85 -23.57 12.62
C ASN A 202 2.36 -23.25 12.69
N LYS A 203 1.85 -22.29 11.90
CA LYS A 203 0.46 -21.86 12.03
C LYS A 203 -0.57 -22.99 11.86
N CYS A 204 -0.27 -24.02 11.07
CA CYS A 204 -1.17 -25.15 10.88
C CYS A 204 -1.07 -26.24 11.96
N THR A 205 -0.19 -26.07 12.96
CA THR A 205 -0.16 -26.95 14.14
C THR A 205 -1.13 -26.50 15.24
N PHE A 206 -1.66 -25.28 15.14
CA PHE A 206 -2.71 -24.80 16.04
C PHE A 206 -4.05 -25.45 15.74
N GLU A 207 -4.81 -25.73 16.79
CA GLU A 207 -6.12 -26.39 16.72
C GLU A 207 -7.12 -25.63 15.83
N ASN A 208 -7.08 -24.29 15.86
CA ASN A 208 -7.97 -23.44 15.09
C ASN A 208 -7.40 -22.02 14.89
N ALA A 209 -8.07 -21.25 14.03
CA ALA A 209 -7.73 -19.87 13.71
C ALA A 209 -7.69 -18.93 14.94
N ASP A 210 -8.55 -19.17 15.94
CA ASP A 210 -8.61 -18.35 17.16
C ASP A 210 -7.38 -18.57 18.05
N ALA A 211 -6.95 -19.82 18.21
CA ALA A 211 -5.74 -20.16 18.95
C ALA A 211 -4.49 -19.51 18.35
N TYR A 212 -4.39 -19.54 17.01
CA TYR A 212 -3.33 -18.84 16.28
C TYR A 212 -3.40 -17.32 16.46
N ALA A 213 -4.57 -16.71 16.21
CA ALA A 213 -4.77 -15.27 16.32
C ALA A 213 -4.41 -14.75 17.71
N LYS A 214 -4.85 -15.45 18.77
CA LYS A 214 -4.58 -15.08 20.16
C LYS A 214 -3.09 -15.06 20.51
N LEU A 215 -2.28 -15.92 19.90
CA LEU A 215 -0.83 -15.92 20.13
C LEU A 215 -0.13 -14.77 19.40
N ILE A 216 -0.56 -14.46 18.17
CA ILE A 216 -0.06 -13.28 17.44
C ILE A 216 -0.44 -12.00 18.19
N GLU A 217 -1.69 -11.87 18.65
CA GLU A 217 -2.14 -10.72 19.42
C GLU A 217 -1.36 -10.53 20.73
N ARG A 218 -0.98 -11.63 21.41
CA ARG A 218 -0.10 -11.55 22.59
C ARG A 218 1.29 -11.07 22.23
N LEU A 219 1.82 -11.48 21.08
CA LEU A 219 3.12 -11.06 20.59
C LEU A 219 3.12 -9.54 20.32
N GLU A 220 2.12 -9.07 19.57
CA GLU A 220 1.98 -7.65 19.23
C GLU A 220 1.65 -6.79 20.45
N TYR A 221 0.81 -7.27 21.37
CA TYR A 221 0.60 -6.62 22.66
C TYR A 221 1.92 -6.43 23.41
N GLY A 222 2.79 -7.45 23.42
CA GLY A 222 4.12 -7.35 24.01
C GLY A 222 4.97 -6.28 23.34
N THR A 223 4.98 -6.20 22.01
CA THR A 223 5.67 -5.13 21.27
C THR A 223 5.14 -3.76 21.68
N THR A 224 3.82 -3.56 21.60
CA THR A 224 3.16 -2.28 21.91
C THR A 224 3.44 -1.86 23.35
N LYS A 225 3.25 -2.77 24.31
CA LYS A 225 3.48 -2.51 25.74
C LYS A 225 4.93 -2.12 26.02
N ASP A 226 5.90 -2.91 25.59
CA ASP A 226 7.32 -2.63 25.82
C ASP A 226 7.73 -1.29 25.18
N THR A 227 7.19 -0.99 23.99
CA THR A 227 7.46 0.28 23.30
C THR A 227 6.92 1.46 24.10
N HIS A 228 5.68 1.38 24.60
CA HIS A 228 5.10 2.43 25.43
C HIS A 228 5.84 2.61 26.75
N GLU A 229 6.07 1.53 27.50
CA GLU A 229 6.75 1.60 28.80
C GLU A 229 8.16 2.16 28.65
N MET A 230 8.88 1.77 27.61
CA MET A 230 10.22 2.28 27.34
C MET A 230 10.22 3.74 26.89
N ALA A 231 9.34 4.14 25.98
CA ALA A 231 9.23 5.53 25.54
C ALA A 231 8.86 6.46 26.71
N THR A 232 7.89 6.06 27.54
CA THR A 232 7.53 6.79 28.77
C THR A 232 8.72 6.90 29.71
N HIS A 233 9.42 5.80 29.98
CA HIS A 233 10.63 5.83 30.81
C HIS A 233 11.69 6.78 30.26
N CYS A 234 11.96 6.75 28.95
CA CYS A 234 12.97 7.60 28.32
C CYS A 234 12.64 9.08 28.45
N VAL A 235 11.37 9.45 28.35
CA VAL A 235 10.93 10.84 28.44
C VAL A 235 10.83 11.33 29.88
N ASP A 236 10.26 10.52 30.78
CA ASP A 236 10.09 10.89 32.19
C ASP A 236 11.45 11.10 32.89
N ASN A 237 12.51 10.44 32.41
CA ASN A 237 13.88 10.61 32.92
C ASN A 237 14.70 11.66 32.13
N GLY A 238 14.09 12.38 31.19
CA GLY A 238 14.73 13.47 30.44
C GLY A 238 15.77 13.01 29.40
N TYR A 239 15.83 11.72 29.06
CA TYR A 239 16.72 11.23 28.02
C TYR A 239 16.23 11.66 26.64
N TRP A 240 14.90 11.63 26.42
CA TRP A 240 14.26 12.04 25.17
C TRP A 240 13.42 13.31 25.37
N PRO A 241 13.27 14.14 24.31
CA PRO A 241 12.41 15.33 24.36
C PRO A 241 10.95 15.00 24.71
N VAL A 242 10.25 15.88 25.43
CA VAL A 242 8.84 15.64 25.81
C VAL A 242 7.92 15.48 24.59
N ASN A 243 8.23 16.17 23.48
CA ASN A 243 7.51 16.05 22.21
C ASN A 243 7.86 14.78 21.41
N SER A 244 8.78 13.93 21.89
CA SER A 244 8.97 12.58 21.35
C SER A 244 7.89 11.59 21.82
N LEU A 245 7.03 12.01 22.76
CA LEU A 245 5.84 11.27 23.17
C LEU A 245 4.67 11.35 22.19
N ASN A 246 4.87 11.78 20.95
CA ASN A 246 3.84 11.63 19.92
C ASN A 246 3.36 10.18 19.82
N TYR A 247 4.13 9.19 20.28
CA TYR A 247 3.66 7.82 20.49
C TYR A 247 2.44 7.67 21.41
N ARG A 248 2.33 8.50 22.45
CA ARG A 248 1.17 8.54 23.35
C ARG A 248 -0.07 9.01 22.59
N GLU A 249 0.09 9.97 21.67
CA GLU A 249 -1.00 10.51 20.85
C GLU A 249 -1.25 9.70 19.57
N GLU A 250 -0.28 8.96 19.03
CA GLU A 250 -0.44 8.20 17.79
C GLU A 250 -1.20 6.89 18.04
N PHE A 251 -0.96 6.25 19.20
CA PHE A 251 -1.74 5.09 19.64
C PHE A 251 -2.97 5.46 20.50
N ALA A 252 -3.00 6.60 21.20
CA ALA A 252 -4.23 7.09 21.83
C ALA A 252 -5.13 7.91 20.88
N GLY A 253 -4.58 8.44 19.79
CA GLY A 253 -5.31 9.21 18.77
C GLY A 253 -6.04 8.30 17.79
N ASN A 254 -5.45 7.14 17.46
CA ASN A 254 -6.14 6.11 16.71
C ASN A 254 -7.25 5.41 17.51
N SER A 255 -7.41 5.66 18.81
CA SER A 255 -8.74 5.65 19.44
C SER A 255 -8.64 6.22 20.84
N LYS A 256 -9.52 7.15 21.19
CA LYS A 256 -9.78 7.51 22.60
C LYS A 256 -10.15 6.29 23.48
N ASP A 257 -10.39 5.13 22.86
CA ASP A 257 -10.73 3.85 23.45
C ASP A 257 -9.53 2.87 23.56
N SER A 258 -8.33 3.25 23.08
CA SER A 258 -7.11 2.42 23.07
C SER A 258 -6.57 2.23 24.48
N ASN A 259 -6.95 1.12 25.12
CA ASN A 259 -6.46 0.76 26.44
C ASN A 259 -5.33 -0.28 26.35
N TRP A 260 -4.19 0.15 25.81
CA TRP A 260 -2.97 -0.67 25.73
C TRP A 260 -2.38 -1.05 27.10
N ASN A 261 -2.81 -0.40 28.20
CA ASN A 261 -2.32 -0.73 29.55
C ASN A 261 -2.70 -2.15 29.98
N THR A 262 -3.71 -2.74 29.35
CA THR A 262 -4.17 -4.11 29.61
C THR A 262 -4.24 -4.89 28.31
N PHE A 263 -4.05 -6.22 28.39
CA PHE A 263 -4.17 -7.07 27.21
C PHE A 263 -5.61 -7.04 26.66
N GLU A 264 -6.61 -7.04 27.54
CA GLU A 264 -8.03 -7.00 27.18
C GLU A 264 -8.41 -5.68 26.49
N GLY A 265 -7.86 -4.56 26.97
CA GLY A 265 -8.07 -3.26 26.34
C GLY A 265 -7.39 -3.14 24.97
N TYR A 266 -6.19 -3.70 24.85
CA TYR A 266 -5.51 -3.83 23.56
C TYR A 266 -6.32 -4.70 22.58
N LEU A 267 -6.79 -5.87 23.00
CA LEU A 267 -7.59 -6.76 22.17
C LEU A 267 -8.86 -6.09 21.65
N LYS A 268 -9.61 -5.38 22.51
CA LYS A 268 -10.79 -4.62 22.07
C LYS A 268 -10.47 -3.62 20.96
N THR A 269 -9.28 -3.02 21.02
CA THR A 269 -8.80 -2.09 19.99
C THR A 269 -8.49 -2.83 18.69
N GLN A 270 -7.76 -3.95 18.77
CA GLN A 270 -7.44 -4.79 17.60
C GLN A 270 -8.71 -5.34 16.92
N GLU A 271 -9.70 -5.78 17.70
CA GLU A 271 -10.98 -6.28 17.21
C GLU A 271 -11.80 -5.18 16.51
N LYS A 272 -11.77 -3.95 17.02
CA LYS A 272 -12.43 -2.78 16.43
C LYS A 272 -11.86 -2.46 15.04
N TYR A 273 -10.56 -2.64 14.85
CA TYR A 273 -9.87 -2.39 13.58
C TYR A 273 -9.71 -3.64 12.69
N GLY A 274 -10.29 -4.78 13.10
CA GLY A 274 -10.29 -6.01 12.29
C GLY A 274 -8.96 -6.77 12.24
N HIS A 275 -7.97 -6.42 13.07
CA HIS A 275 -6.67 -7.09 13.10
C HIS A 275 -6.78 -8.57 13.52
N THR A 276 -7.61 -8.87 14.51
CA THR A 276 -7.90 -10.26 14.91
C THR A 276 -8.40 -11.09 13.73
N ASP A 277 -9.30 -10.51 12.94
CA ASP A 277 -9.88 -11.20 11.78
C ASP A 277 -8.85 -11.34 10.65
N PHE A 278 -7.93 -10.39 10.50
CA PHE A 278 -6.79 -10.54 9.60
C PHE A 278 -5.92 -11.76 9.96
N TYR A 279 -5.59 -12.00 11.24
CA TYR A 279 -4.82 -13.18 11.65
C TYR A 279 -5.58 -14.48 11.41
N ARG A 280 -6.88 -14.51 11.71
CA ARG A 280 -7.76 -15.66 11.40
C ARG A 280 -7.76 -15.97 9.91
N SER A 281 -7.90 -14.92 9.08
CA SER A 281 -7.88 -15.05 7.61
C SER A 281 -6.57 -15.64 7.09
N LYS A 282 -5.42 -15.23 7.65
CA LYS A 282 -4.12 -15.80 7.31
C LYS A 282 -4.03 -17.30 7.67
N TRP A 283 -4.62 -17.69 8.81
CA TRP A 283 -4.70 -19.10 9.20
C TRP A 283 -5.59 -19.89 8.24
N TYR A 284 -6.83 -19.45 7.98
CA TYR A 284 -7.73 -20.14 7.05
C TYR A 284 -7.13 -20.28 5.66
N LYS A 285 -6.50 -19.21 5.13
CA LYS A 285 -5.84 -19.24 3.82
C LYS A 285 -4.75 -20.32 3.73
N ALA A 286 -4.03 -20.57 4.82
CA ALA A 286 -2.92 -21.51 4.83
C ALA A 286 -3.33 -22.94 5.24
N CYS A 287 -4.24 -23.09 6.19
CA CYS A 287 -4.45 -24.33 6.93
C CYS A 287 -5.82 -24.97 6.71
N ASP A 288 -6.84 -24.18 6.37
CA ASP A 288 -8.19 -24.66 6.08
C ASP A 288 -8.88 -23.78 5.02
N PRO A 289 -8.42 -23.86 3.76
CA PRO A 289 -8.96 -23.03 2.69
C PRO A 289 -10.43 -23.34 2.40
N GLY A 290 -10.92 -24.55 2.72
CA GLY A 290 -12.32 -24.93 2.52
C GLY A 290 -13.29 -24.18 3.44
N SER A 291 -12.90 -23.95 4.69
CA SER A 291 -13.70 -23.17 5.64
C SER A 291 -13.53 -21.66 5.50
N ARG A 292 -12.53 -21.20 4.73
CA ARG A 292 -12.23 -19.76 4.54
C ARG A 292 -13.44 -18.99 4.02
N ASP A 293 -14.09 -19.49 2.98
CA ASP A 293 -15.19 -18.77 2.34
C ASP A 293 -16.43 -18.69 3.23
N GLN A 294 -16.69 -19.74 4.02
CA GLN A 294 -17.75 -19.73 5.04
C GLN A 294 -17.45 -18.71 6.14
N TRP A 295 -16.20 -18.66 6.60
CA TRP A 295 -15.77 -17.69 7.59
C TRP A 295 -15.85 -16.24 7.07
N ILE A 296 -15.42 -15.98 5.82
CA ILE A 296 -15.55 -14.67 5.18
C ILE A 296 -17.03 -14.29 5.07
N ALA A 297 -17.88 -15.18 4.55
CA ALA A 297 -19.31 -14.93 4.40
C ALA A 297 -19.98 -14.58 5.75
N LYS A 298 -19.60 -15.26 6.83
CA LYS A 298 -20.11 -14.98 8.18
C LYS A 298 -19.68 -13.62 8.73
N ASN A 299 -18.52 -13.10 8.30
CA ASN A 299 -17.93 -11.88 8.85
C ASN A 299 -17.98 -10.68 7.89
N ILE A 300 -18.52 -10.82 6.67
CA ILE A 300 -18.43 -9.82 5.61
C ILE A 300 -19.03 -8.45 6.01
N ASP A 301 -20.13 -8.42 6.74
CA ASP A 301 -20.77 -7.17 7.15
C ASP A 301 -19.98 -6.45 8.25
N ARG A 302 -19.34 -7.21 9.16
CA ARG A 302 -18.39 -6.67 10.12
C ARG A 302 -17.19 -6.04 9.40
N TRP A 303 -16.63 -6.72 8.41
CA TRP A 303 -15.49 -6.21 7.62
C TRP A 303 -15.84 -4.94 6.85
N LYS A 304 -17.03 -4.88 6.25
CA LYS A 304 -17.53 -3.64 5.62
C LYS A 304 -17.63 -2.49 6.62
N ALA A 305 -18.10 -2.76 7.83
CA ALA A 305 -18.18 -1.74 8.89
C ALA A 305 -16.79 -1.24 9.32
N VAL A 306 -15.82 -2.15 9.49
CA VAL A 306 -14.43 -1.79 9.80
C VAL A 306 -13.84 -0.91 8.69
N LEU A 307 -13.99 -1.29 7.43
CA LEU A 307 -13.47 -0.52 6.29
C LEU A 307 -14.11 0.87 6.19
N ALA A 308 -15.42 0.98 6.42
CA ALA A 308 -16.14 2.24 6.41
C ALA A 308 -15.76 3.17 7.57
N GLU A 309 -15.26 2.63 8.68
CA GLU A 309 -14.76 3.43 9.80
C GLU A 309 -13.31 3.88 9.55
N SER A 310 -12.44 3.00 9.05
CA SER A 310 -11.06 3.34 8.71
C SER A 310 -10.96 4.44 7.64
N SER A 311 -11.90 4.49 6.69
CA SER A 311 -11.93 5.53 5.65
C SER A 311 -12.34 6.92 6.16
N LYS A 312 -12.88 7.04 7.39
CA LYS A 312 -13.19 8.34 8.01
C LYS A 312 -11.98 8.93 8.75
N ASN A 313 -11.00 8.09 9.09
CA ASN A 313 -9.86 8.46 9.91
C ASN A 313 -8.59 8.73 9.10
N ASN A 314 -8.61 8.44 7.79
CA ASN A 314 -7.56 8.75 6.82
C ASN A 314 -8.02 9.89 5.90
#